data_AF-A0A6A3XAM9-F1
#
_entry.id   AF-A0A6A3XAM9-F1
#
_cell.length_a   1.000
_cell.length_b   1.000
_cell.length_c   1.000
_cell.angle_alpha   90.00
_cell.angle_beta   90.00
_cell.angle_gamma   90.00
#
_symmetry.space_group_name_H-M   'P 1'
#
loop_
_entity.id
_entity.type
_entity.pdbx_description
1 polymer ?
#
loop_
_entity_poly.entity_id
_entity_poly.type
_entity_poly.pdbx_seq_one_letter_code
_entity_poly.pdbx_strand_id
1 'polypeptide(L)'
;MNNHRFTMNPFGELLLTAEDRAKLVEITDEIILAKFEEYEEHLNLGKQVDLKRWKKFAKSGPTTSYLERKSSSPNTKLPQLLMQHTKEKNVEQSPTPAQFDVGDPISSRAFHNLRDRQAPFVPTRDSP
;
A
#
# COMPACT_ATOMS: atom_id res chain seq x y z
N MET A 1 -4.36 29.76 37.78
CA MET A 1 -4.67 28.38 37.34
C MET A 1 -3.41 27.55 37.51
N ASN A 2 -3.47 26.54 38.37
CA ASN A 2 -2.35 25.75 38.87
C ASN A 2 -2.20 24.46 38.03
N ASN A 3 -1.11 24.40 37.26
CA ASN A 3 -0.82 23.39 36.24
C ASN A 3 -0.28 22.06 36.81
N HIS A 4 -0.80 21.56 37.93
CA HIS A 4 -0.26 20.38 38.64
C HIS A 4 -1.11 19.10 38.49
N ARG A 5 -2.10 19.10 37.60
CA ARG A 5 -3.12 18.03 37.57
C ARG A 5 -2.66 16.71 36.95
N PHE A 6 -1.48 16.64 36.33
CA PHE A 6 -1.08 15.47 35.54
C PHE A 6 0.39 15.04 35.66
N THR A 7 1.16 15.58 36.61
CA THR A 7 2.61 15.31 36.68
C THR A 7 2.97 14.03 37.45
N MET A 8 2.05 13.47 38.24
CA MET A 8 2.25 12.21 38.94
C MET A 8 1.39 11.13 38.30
N ASN A 9 2.04 10.06 37.83
CA ASN A 9 1.35 8.84 37.45
C ASN A 9 0.52 8.36 38.67
N PRO A 10 -0.81 8.28 38.57
CA PRO A 10 -1.66 7.82 39.66
C PRO A 10 -1.53 6.31 39.91
N PHE A 11 -0.87 5.59 39.00
CA PHE A 11 -0.59 4.16 39.13
C PHE A 11 0.82 3.94 39.68
N GLY A 12 0.96 2.95 40.56
CA GLY A 12 2.26 2.53 41.08
C GLY A 12 3.18 1.99 39.99
N GLU A 13 4.44 1.80 40.34
CA GLU A 13 5.41 1.17 39.44
C GLU A 13 4.97 -0.26 39.09
N LEU A 14 4.79 -0.52 37.79
CA LEU A 14 4.40 -1.83 37.28
C LEU A 14 5.65 -2.67 37.04
N LEU A 15 6.00 -3.52 38.01
CA LEU A 15 7.08 -4.48 37.89
C LEU A 15 6.55 -5.81 37.36
N LEU A 16 6.83 -6.09 36.09
CA LEU A 16 6.47 -7.38 35.48
C LEU A 16 7.48 -8.45 35.88
N THR A 17 6.99 -9.51 36.51
CA THR A 17 7.79 -10.72 36.78
C THR A 17 8.13 -11.44 35.47
N ALA A 18 9.04 -12.41 35.54
CA ALA A 18 9.35 -13.25 34.38
C ALA A 18 8.12 -14.05 33.90
N GLU A 19 7.27 -14.48 34.85
CA GLU A 19 6.02 -15.18 34.55
C GLU A 19 5.01 -14.28 33.85
N ASP A 20 4.85 -13.03 34.31
CA ASP A 20 3.94 -12.07 33.68
C ASP A 20 4.35 -11.78 32.23
N ARG A 21 5.66 -11.67 31.97
CA ARG A 21 6.20 -11.49 30.62
C ARG A 21 5.92 -12.69 29.74
N ALA A 22 6.07 -13.91 30.25
CA ALA A 22 5.75 -15.13 29.51
C ALA A 22 4.26 -15.18 29.14
N LYS A 23 3.36 -14.84 30.08
CA LYS A 23 1.92 -14.76 29.81
C LYS A 23 1.57 -13.69 28.78
N LEU A 24 2.23 -12.54 28.81
CA LEU A 24 2.01 -11.49 27.81
C LEU A 24 2.43 -11.94 26.40
N VAL A 25 3.51 -12.73 26.29
CA VAL A 25 3.93 -13.32 25.01
C VAL A 25 2.88 -14.32 24.54
N GLU A 26 2.43 -15.22 25.39
CA GLU A 26 1.39 -16.22 25.06
C GLU A 26 0.11 -15.56 24.55
N ILE A 27 -0.40 -14.56 25.28
CA ILE A 27 -1.59 -13.78 24.85
C ILE A 27 -1.34 -13.08 23.51
N THR A 28 -0.14 -12.55 23.30
CA THR A 28 0.20 -11.87 22.05
C THR A 28 0.22 -12.86 20.89
N ASP A 29 0.81 -14.03 21.07
CA ASP A 29 0.88 -15.08 20.06
C ASP A 29 -0.53 -15.59 19.71
N GLU A 30 -1.39 -15.81 20.70
CA GLU A 30 -2.79 -16.20 20.48
C GLU A 30 -3.55 -15.16 19.64
N ILE A 31 -3.39 -13.86 19.96
CA ILE A 31 -4.04 -12.77 19.22
C ILE A 31 -3.51 -12.70 17.79
N ILE A 32 -2.19 -12.78 17.61
CA ILE A 32 -1.55 -12.72 16.30
C ILE A 32 -2.02 -13.89 15.44
N LEU A 33 -1.96 -15.12 15.95
CA LEU A 33 -2.35 -16.32 15.21
C LEU A 33 -3.83 -16.27 14.82
N ALA A 34 -4.72 -15.87 15.74
CA ALA A 34 -6.15 -15.73 15.44
C ALA A 34 -6.44 -14.65 14.37
N LYS A 35 -5.61 -13.60 14.29
CA LYS A 35 -5.72 -12.55 13.26
C LYS A 35 -5.00 -12.86 11.97
N PHE A 36 -4.01 -13.75 12.02
CA PHE A 36 -3.23 -14.15 10.86
C PHE A 36 -4.07 -14.93 9.87
N GLU A 37 -4.87 -15.89 10.34
CA GLU A 37 -5.78 -16.68 9.50
C GLU A 37 -6.81 -15.79 8.77
N GLU A 38 -7.46 -14.87 9.49
CA GLU A 38 -8.39 -13.88 8.91
C GLU A 38 -7.71 -13.01 7.82
N TYR A 39 -6.43 -12.67 8.02
CA TYR A 39 -5.66 -11.90 7.06
C TYR A 39 -5.27 -12.71 5.82
N GLU A 40 -4.86 -13.97 5.98
CA GLU A 40 -4.52 -14.86 4.86
C GLU A 40 -5.72 -15.10 3.94
N GLU A 41 -6.91 -15.32 4.50
CA GLU A 41 -8.15 -15.42 3.71
C GLU A 41 -8.40 -14.15 2.88
N HIS A 42 -8.23 -12.98 3.51
CA HIS A 42 -8.39 -11.69 2.83
C HIS A 42 -7.32 -11.47 1.73
N LEU A 43 -6.09 -11.95 1.91
CA LEU A 43 -5.05 -11.95 0.88
C LEU A 43 -5.44 -12.84 -0.31
N ASN A 44 -5.93 -14.05 -0.04
CA ASN A 44 -6.33 -15.02 -1.05
C ASN A 44 -7.49 -14.52 -1.92
N LEU A 45 -8.38 -13.69 -1.36
CA LEU A 45 -9.46 -13.02 -2.09
C LEU A 45 -9.01 -11.75 -2.85
N GLY A 46 -7.70 -11.50 -2.93
CA GLY A 46 -7.15 -10.35 -3.65
C GLY A 46 -7.38 -9.01 -2.94
N LYS A 47 -7.51 -9.01 -1.61
CA LYS A 47 -7.79 -7.82 -0.78
C LYS A 47 -9.09 -7.11 -1.15
N GLN A 48 -10.09 -7.87 -1.57
CA GLN A 48 -11.41 -7.34 -1.86
C GLN A 48 -12.27 -7.30 -0.60
N VAL A 49 -13.02 -6.21 -0.44
CA VAL A 49 -14.00 -6.07 0.65
C VAL A 49 -15.30 -6.75 0.25
N ASP A 50 -15.79 -7.68 1.07
CA ASP A 50 -17.15 -8.18 0.94
C ASP A 50 -18.16 -7.09 1.30
N LEU A 51 -18.76 -6.48 0.29
CA LEU A 51 -19.76 -5.41 0.46
C LEU A 51 -21.10 -5.92 1.02
N LYS A 52 -21.34 -7.24 1.09
CA LYS A 52 -22.52 -7.79 1.79
C LYS A 52 -22.33 -7.72 3.29
N ARG A 53 -21.13 -8.02 3.78
CA ARG A 53 -20.73 -7.90 5.20
C ARG A 53 -20.41 -6.46 5.60
N TRP A 54 -19.70 -5.72 4.75
CA TRP A 54 -19.15 -4.40 5.07
C TRP A 54 -19.94 -3.27 4.40
N LYS A 55 -20.26 -2.23 5.17
CA LYS A 55 -20.86 -0.98 4.67
C LYS A 55 -19.80 0.12 4.68
N LYS A 56 -19.53 0.70 3.50
CA LYS A 56 -18.67 1.89 3.41
C LYS A 56 -19.28 3.04 4.21
N PHE A 57 -18.49 3.69 5.06
CA PHE A 57 -18.97 4.82 5.88
C PHE A 57 -18.13 6.08 5.74
N ALA A 58 -16.84 5.97 5.44
CA ALA A 58 -15.97 7.12 5.25
C ALA A 58 -14.90 6.86 4.18
N LYS A 59 -14.41 7.94 3.56
CA LYS A 59 -13.23 7.91 2.70
C LYS A 59 -12.39 9.14 3.04
N SER A 60 -11.08 8.93 3.22
CA SER A 60 -10.10 10.00 3.42
C SER A 60 -8.88 9.70 2.56
N GLY A 61 -8.67 10.51 1.52
CA GLY A 61 -7.63 10.30 0.51
C GLY A 61 -7.66 8.87 -0.07
N PRO A 62 -6.54 8.12 -0.03
CA PRO A 62 -6.45 6.74 -0.51
C PRO A 62 -7.04 5.68 0.43
N THR A 63 -7.54 6.08 1.61
CA THR A 63 -8.09 5.16 2.61
C THR A 63 -9.60 5.18 2.60
N THR A 64 -10.22 4.01 2.47
CA THR A 64 -11.67 3.82 2.63
C THR A 64 -11.95 3.04 3.90
N SER A 65 -12.88 3.53 4.71
CA SER A 65 -13.28 2.91 5.97
C SER A 65 -14.68 2.31 5.85
N TYR A 66 -14.83 1.10 6.38
CA TYR A 66 -16.03 0.29 6.34
C TYR A 66 -16.44 -0.12 7.76
N LEU A 67 -17.75 -0.19 7.97
CA LEU A 67 -18.37 -0.65 9.21
C LEU A 67 -19.08 -1.97 8.92
N GLU A 68 -18.94 -2.94 9.81
CA GLU A 68 -19.65 -4.21 9.66
C GLU A 68 -21.16 -4.00 9.77
N ARG A 69 -21.93 -4.67 8.91
CA ARG A 69 -23.39 -4.63 8.95
C ARG A 69 -23.88 -5.57 10.05
N LYS A 70 -24.85 -5.12 10.85
CA LYS A 70 -25.49 -5.92 11.91
C LYS A 70 -26.07 -7.26 11.43
N SER A 71 -26.43 -7.36 10.14
CA SER A 71 -26.89 -8.60 9.53
C SER A 71 -25.81 -9.68 9.42
N SER A 72 -24.53 -9.30 9.45
CA SER A 72 -23.40 -10.23 9.35
C SER A 72 -22.97 -10.79 10.72
N SER A 73 -23.24 -10.06 11.79
CA SER A 73 -22.80 -10.39 13.15
C SER A 73 -23.86 -9.97 14.19
N PRO A 74 -25.05 -10.59 14.19
CA PRO A 74 -26.17 -10.15 15.04
C PRO A 74 -25.89 -10.27 16.55
N ASN A 75 -24.95 -11.14 16.93
CA ASN A 75 -24.60 -11.41 18.33
C ASN A 75 -23.51 -10.50 18.90
N THR A 76 -22.81 -9.73 18.06
CA THR A 76 -21.71 -8.86 18.53
C THR A 76 -22.25 -7.50 18.92
N LYS A 77 -22.02 -7.10 20.18
CA LYS A 77 -22.40 -5.77 20.69
C LYS A 77 -21.44 -4.67 20.25
N LEU A 78 -20.26 -5.02 19.77
CA LEU A 78 -19.21 -4.09 19.38
C LEU A 78 -19.19 -3.90 17.86
N PRO A 79 -19.14 -2.65 17.36
CA PRO A 79 -18.99 -2.41 15.94
C PRO A 79 -17.58 -2.81 15.47
N GLN A 80 -17.50 -3.59 14.39
CA GLN A 80 -16.23 -3.90 13.73
C GLN A 80 -15.94 -2.91 12.60
N LEU A 81 -14.67 -2.50 12.48
CA LEU A 81 -14.18 -1.55 11.50
C LEU A 81 -13.12 -2.19 10.61
N LEU A 82 -13.21 -1.93 9.30
CA LEU A 82 -12.20 -2.32 8.31
C LEU A 82 -11.74 -1.07 7.57
N MET A 83 -10.43 -0.87 7.48
CA MET A 83 -9.84 0.24 6.72
C MET A 83 -8.96 -0.33 5.62
N GLN A 84 -9.29 0.01 4.37
CA GLN A 84 -8.49 -0.38 3.23
C GLN A 84 -7.81 0.84 2.62
N HIS A 85 -6.49 0.76 2.54
CA HIS A 85 -5.67 1.75 1.84
C HIS A 85 -5.34 1.22 0.45
N THR A 86 -5.77 1.91 -0.60
CA THR A 86 -5.34 1.62 -1.96
C THR A 86 -4.03 2.33 -2.25
N LYS A 87 -2.97 1.56 -2.55
CA LYS A 87 -1.76 2.16 -3.12
C LYS A 87 -2.12 2.73 -4.49
N GLU A 88 -1.77 3.99 -4.73
CA GLU A 88 -1.87 4.59 -6.06
C GLU A 88 -1.00 3.75 -7.01
N LYS A 89 -1.60 3.27 -8.11
CA LYS A 89 -0.81 2.69 -9.20
C LYS A 89 -0.02 3.86 -9.80
N ASN A 90 1.31 3.79 -9.80
CA ASN A 90 2.11 4.62 -10.69
C ASN A 90 1.61 4.32 -12.11
N VAL A 91 0.81 5.23 -12.66
CA VAL A 91 0.52 5.23 -14.08
C VAL A 91 1.82 5.70 -14.71
N GLU A 92 2.67 4.74 -15.08
CA GLU A 92 3.76 5.00 -15.99
C GLU A 92 3.11 5.58 -17.26
N GLN A 93 3.20 6.90 -17.40
CA GLN A 93 2.73 7.60 -18.57
C GLN A 93 3.58 7.12 -19.74
N SER A 94 3.07 6.14 -20.47
CA SER A 94 3.55 5.82 -21.81
C SER A 94 3.59 7.15 -22.58
N PRO A 95 4.75 7.57 -23.13
CA PRO A 95 4.82 8.81 -23.86
C PRO A 95 3.79 8.78 -24.98
N THR A 96 2.89 9.76 -24.97
CA THR A 96 1.87 9.92 -26.01
C THR A 96 2.59 10.06 -27.35
N PRO A 97 2.29 9.24 -28.37
CA PRO A 97 2.87 9.43 -29.68
C PRO A 97 2.43 10.80 -30.19
N ALA A 98 3.40 11.68 -30.44
CA ALA A 98 3.16 12.99 -30.99
C ALA A 98 2.32 12.84 -32.26
N GLN A 99 1.12 13.42 -32.27
CA GLN A 99 0.33 13.56 -33.48
C GLN A 99 1.07 14.54 -34.39
N PHE A 100 1.73 14.00 -35.42
CA PHE A 100 2.16 14.80 -36.56
C PHE A 100 0.90 15.28 -37.27
N ASP A 101 0.65 16.58 -37.17
CA ASP A 101 -0.38 17.27 -37.93
C ASP A 101 0.06 17.27 -39.41
N VAL A 102 -0.54 16.41 -40.22
CA VAL A 102 -0.26 16.34 -41.67
C VAL A 102 -1.10 17.40 -42.34
N GLY A 103 -0.62 18.64 -42.25
CA GLY A 103 -1.25 19.80 -42.85
C GLY A 103 -0.20 20.80 -43.31
N ASP A 104 0.67 20.41 -44.24
CA ASP A 104 1.28 21.34 -45.20
C ASP A 104 2.03 20.57 -46.31
N PRO A 105 1.69 20.74 -47.60
CA PRO A 105 2.48 20.24 -48.70
C PRO A 105 3.57 21.25 -49.07
N ILE A 106 4.73 20.73 -49.47
CA ILE A 106 5.87 21.41 -50.11
C ILE A 106 6.93 21.97 -49.16
N SER A 107 7.99 21.18 -48.92
CA SER A 107 9.35 21.56 -49.34
C SER A 107 10.27 20.34 -49.35
N SER A 108 10.45 19.75 -50.54
CA SER A 108 11.50 18.76 -50.82
C SER A 108 12.87 19.42 -50.76
N ARG A 109 13.44 19.61 -49.56
CA ARG A 109 14.85 20.02 -49.43
C ARG A 109 15.45 19.81 -48.04
N ALA A 110 15.47 18.58 -47.52
CA ALA A 110 16.36 18.24 -46.40
C ALA A 110 16.68 16.74 -46.25
N PHE A 111 16.33 15.87 -47.21
CA PHE A 111 16.82 14.50 -47.23
C PHE A 111 18.13 14.44 -48.01
N HIS A 112 19.24 14.82 -47.36
CA HIS A 112 20.59 14.34 -47.62
C HIS A 112 21.53 15.02 -46.63
N ASN A 113 21.71 14.41 -45.45
CA ASN A 113 22.96 14.40 -44.67
C ASN A 113 22.68 13.94 -43.24
N LEU A 114 22.66 12.62 -43.00
CA LEU A 114 23.42 11.95 -41.92
C LEU A 114 23.22 10.44 -41.98
N ARG A 115 23.43 9.84 -43.16
CA ARG A 115 23.53 8.39 -43.32
C ARG A 115 24.97 8.02 -43.67
N ASP A 116 25.93 8.56 -42.91
CA ASP A 116 27.35 8.19 -43.02
C ASP A 116 28.06 8.45 -41.69
N ARG A 117 27.83 7.58 -40.72
CA ARG A 117 28.83 7.16 -39.72
C ARG A 117 28.54 5.72 -39.29
N GLN A 118 28.67 4.78 -40.23
CA GLN A 118 29.10 3.44 -39.88
C GLN A 118 30.58 3.53 -39.48
N ALA A 119 30.92 3.19 -38.24
CA ALA A 119 32.29 2.87 -37.87
C ALA A 119 32.47 1.34 -37.99
N PRO A 120 33.48 0.84 -38.73
CA PRO A 120 33.76 -0.58 -38.76
C PRO A 120 34.60 -1.03 -37.55
N PHE A 121 34.28 -2.24 -37.11
CA PHE A 121 34.92 -3.09 -36.10
C PHE A 121 36.43 -3.31 -36.32
N VAL A 122 37.23 -3.41 -35.24
CA VAL A 122 38.33 -4.41 -35.14
C VAL A 122 38.53 -4.84 -33.66
N PRO A 123 38.55 -6.15 -33.36
CA PRO A 123 38.98 -6.71 -32.07
C PRO A 123 40.49 -7.02 -32.09
N THR A 124 41.23 -6.73 -31.01
CA THR A 124 42.59 -7.30 -30.86
C THR A 124 42.85 -7.73 -29.42
N ARG A 125 43.52 -8.87 -29.38
CA ARG A 125 43.73 -9.88 -28.35
C ARG A 125 45.07 -9.65 -27.64
N ASP A 126 45.11 -9.95 -26.34
CA ASP A 126 46.22 -10.33 -25.45
C ASP A 126 47.59 -9.61 -25.49
N SER A 127 47.97 -9.07 -24.31
CA SER A 127 49.25 -9.15 -23.54
C SER A 127 50.63 -9.17 -24.24
N PRO A 128 51.67 -8.66 -23.57
CA PRO A 128 52.29 -9.35 -22.44
C PRO A 128 52.05 -8.66 -21.10
#